data_AF-A0A1V3NYZ2-F1
#
_entry.id   AF-A0A1V3NYZ2-F1
#
_cell.length_a   1.000
_cell.length_b   1.000
_cell.length_c   1.000
_cell.angle_alpha   90.00
_cell.angle_beta   90.00
_cell.angle_gamma   90.00
#
_symmetry.space_group_name_H-M   'P 1'
#
loop_
_entity.id
_entity.type
_entity.pdbx_description
1 polymer ?
#
loop_
_entity_poly.entity_id
_entity_poly.type
_entity_poly.pdbx_seq_one_letter_code
_entity_poly.pdbx_strand_id
1 'polypeptide(L)'
;MSNVIDFLERMGQDAKLRHASQNEVELALASEQIDPELHAAILAKDQRWIEGLLGQGNVCCMLMPSKEEDDEDAEESPSKEDEEVTSQSAFFTVASVG
;
A
#
# COMPACT_ATOMS: atom_id res chain seq x y z
N MET A 1 7.64 19.88 -9.02
CA MET A 1 6.87 18.65 -8.76
C MET A 1 5.92 18.98 -7.62
N SER A 2 4.72 18.41 -7.59
CA SER A 2 3.73 18.77 -6.58
C SER A 2 4.22 18.27 -5.21
N ASN A 3 4.62 19.20 -4.33
CA ASN A 3 5.24 18.91 -3.03
C ASN A 3 4.51 17.84 -2.21
N VAL A 4 3.19 17.71 -2.40
CA VAL A 4 2.38 16.67 -1.74
C VAL A 4 2.64 15.26 -2.24
N ILE A 5 2.80 15.04 -3.56
CA ILE A 5 3.02 13.69 -4.09
C ILE A 5 4.39 13.18 -3.64
N ASP A 6 5.41 14.05 -3.66
CA ASP A 6 6.75 13.74 -3.16
C ASP A 6 6.71 13.40 -1.66
N PHE A 7 5.92 14.15 -0.87
CA PHE A 7 5.70 13.84 0.54
C PHE A 7 5.00 12.49 0.76
N LEU A 8 3.93 12.20 0.02
CA LEU A 8 3.18 10.95 0.14
C LEU A 8 4.00 9.73 -0.29
N GLU A 9 4.82 9.87 -1.34
CA GLU A 9 5.80 8.86 -1.74
C GLU A 9 6.78 8.58 -0.60
N ARG A 10 7.38 9.63 -0.04
CA ARG A 10 8.33 9.53 1.07
C ARG A 10 7.69 8.92 2.31
N MET A 11 6.44 9.28 2.63
CA MET A 11 5.67 8.66 3.72
C MET A 11 5.45 7.16 3.49
N GLY A 12 5.26 6.74 2.24
CA GLY A 12 5.07 5.33 1.88
C GLY A 12 6.35 4.49 1.93
N GLN A 13 7.48 5.09 1.52
CA GLN A 13 8.81 4.45 1.47
C GLN A 13 9.55 4.46 2.81
N ASP A 14 9.41 5.53 3.61
CA ASP A 14 10.11 5.68 4.88
C ASP A 14 9.37 4.91 5.99
N ALA A 15 10.01 3.86 6.51
CA ALA A 15 9.46 3.01 7.56
C ALA A 15 9.12 3.80 8.85
N LYS A 16 9.84 4.88 9.16
CA LYS A 16 9.54 5.73 10.32
C LYS A 16 8.30 6.56 10.08
N LEU A 17 8.19 7.23 8.92
CA LEU A 17 7.00 8.02 8.60
C LEU A 17 5.75 7.15 8.43
N ARG A 18 5.89 5.94 7.90
CA ARG A 18 4.81 4.97 7.77
C ARG A 18 4.19 4.56 9.10
N HIS A 19 4.99 4.56 10.17
CA HIS A 19 4.57 4.21 11.53
C HIS A 19 4.57 5.40 12.49
N ALA A 20 4.75 6.61 11.97
CA ALA A 20 4.83 7.82 12.76
C ALA A 20 3.50 8.10 13.47
N SER A 21 3.61 8.65 14.68
CA SER A 21 2.49 9.23 15.38
C SER A 21 1.96 10.46 14.62
N GLN A 22 0.72 10.86 14.92
CA GLN A 22 0.11 12.02 14.27
C GLN A 22 0.93 13.31 14.44
N ASN A 23 1.52 13.52 15.62
CA ASN A 23 2.37 14.69 15.88
C ASN A 23 3.66 14.67 15.04
N GLU A 24 4.24 13.49 14.82
CA GLU A 24 5.44 13.35 13.99
C GLU A 24 5.12 13.60 12.51
N VAL A 25 3.95 13.15 12.04
CA VAL A 25 3.45 13.46 10.69
C VAL A 25 3.18 14.95 10.52
N GLU A 26 2.56 15.60 11.52
CA GLU A 26 2.33 17.04 11.54
C GLU A 26 3.64 17.82 11.47
N LEU A 27 4.65 17.42 12.24
CA LEU A 27 5.98 18.03 12.21
C LEU A 27 6.65 17.85 10.83
N ALA A 28 6.52 16.67 10.24
CA ALA A 28 7.07 16.39 8.91
C ALA A 28 6.39 17.23 7.83
N LEU A 29 5.06 17.36 7.87
CA LEU A 29 4.29 18.19 6.95
C LEU A 29 4.58 19.69 7.12
N ALA A 30 4.84 20.16 8.34
CA ALA A 30 5.15 21.57 8.60
C ALA A 30 6.45 22.04 7.92
N SER A 31 7.34 21.11 7.55
CA SER A 31 8.55 21.40 6.79
C SER A 31 8.33 21.47 5.27
N GLU A 32 7.15 21.08 4.79
CA GLU A 32 6.80 21.01 3.38
C GLU A 32 6.02 22.24 2.92
N GLN A 33 6.18 22.63 1.66
CA GLN A 33 5.37 23.67 1.02
C GLN A 33 4.10 23.05 0.40
N ILE A 34 3.24 22.49 1.26
CA ILE A 34 1.96 21.89 0.86
C ILE A 34 0.83 22.88 1.16
N ASP A 35 -0.22 22.85 0.32
CA ASP A 35 -1.41 23.66 0.54
C ASP A 35 -2.04 23.37 1.93
N PRO A 36 -2.46 24.39 2.70
CA PRO A 36 -3.01 24.19 4.04
C PRO A 36 -4.24 23.28 4.08
N GLU A 37 -5.08 23.30 3.04
CA GLU A 37 -6.27 22.45 2.96
C GLU A 37 -5.87 20.98 2.82
N LEU A 38 -4.85 20.72 2.00
CA LEU A 38 -4.30 19.38 1.79
C LEU A 38 -3.54 18.87 3.01
N HIS A 39 -2.86 19.77 3.73
CA HIS A 39 -2.23 19.47 5.01
C HIS A 39 -3.26 19.01 6.06
N ALA A 40 -4.40 19.70 6.15
CA ALA A 40 -5.51 19.31 7.03
C ALA A 40 -6.11 17.96 6.62
N ALA A 41 -6.32 17.75 5.32
CA ALA A 41 -6.85 16.49 4.79
C ALA A 41 -5.95 15.28 5.11
N ILE A 42 -4.62 15.45 4.98
CA ILE A 42 -3.63 14.42 5.32
C ILE A 42 -3.64 14.11 6.82
N LEU A 43 -3.68 15.13 7.68
CA LEU A 43 -3.73 14.94 9.14
C LEU A 43 -5.02 14.27 9.59
N ALA A 44 -6.14 14.59 8.94
CA ALA A 44 -7.43 13.94 9.19
C ALA A 44 -7.48 12.50 8.65
N LYS A 45 -6.49 12.08 7.84
CA LYS A 45 -6.49 10.82 7.09
C LYS A 45 -7.73 10.64 6.22
N ASP A 46 -8.28 11.75 5.71
CA ASP A 46 -9.49 11.75 4.90
C ASP A 46 -9.14 11.54 3.43
N GLN A 47 -9.18 10.28 3.00
CA GLN A 47 -8.89 9.89 1.63
C GLN A 47 -9.78 10.62 0.61
N ARG A 48 -11.08 10.75 0.87
CA ARG A 48 -12.01 11.37 -0.09
C ARG A 48 -11.72 12.84 -0.27
N TRP A 49 -11.36 13.52 0.81
CA TRP A 49 -10.97 14.92 0.75
C TRP A 49 -9.65 15.11 -0.01
N ILE A 50 -8.64 14.26 0.25
CA ILE A 50 -7.38 14.25 -0.48
C ILE A 50 -7.62 14.03 -1.99
N GLU A 51 -8.44 13.04 -2.35
CA GLU A 51 -8.82 12.77 -3.75
C GLU A 51 -9.55 13.95 -4.40
N GLY A 52 -10.45 14.61 -3.65
CA GLY A 52 -11.14 15.81 -4.12
C GLY A 52 -10.19 16.96 -4.44
N LEU A 53 -9.14 17.16 -3.63
CA LEU A 53 -8.15 18.22 -3.79
C LEU A 53 -7.11 17.91 -4.87
N LEU A 54 -6.70 16.65 -5.00
CA LEU A 54 -5.73 16.21 -6.02
C LEU A 54 -6.36 15.96 -7.39
N GLY A 55 -7.69 15.96 -7.46
CA GLY A 55 -8.46 15.71 -8.67
C GLY A 55 -9.02 14.29 -8.69
N GLN A 56 -10.27 14.17 -9.13
CA GLN A 56 -10.97 12.89 -9.19
C GLN A 56 -10.63 12.16 -10.50
N GLY A 57 -10.18 10.92 -10.38
CA GLY A 57 -9.94 10.03 -11.51
C GLY A 57 -10.06 8.58 -11.06
N ASN A 58 -10.66 7.73 -11.89
CA ASN A 58 -10.75 6.31 -11.58
C ASN A 58 -9.35 5.69 -11.74
N VAL A 59 -8.69 5.36 -10.63
CA VAL A 59 -7.36 4.74 -10.64
C VAL A 59 -7.52 3.22 -10.66
N CYS A 60 -7.10 2.57 -11.74
CA CYS A 60 -7.05 1.10 -11.84
C CYS A 60 -5.60 0.64 -11.80
N CYS A 61 -5.18 0.03 -10.68
CA CYS A 61 -3.86 -0.58 -10.56
C CYS A 61 -3.92 -2.03 -11.07
N MET A 62 -3.17 -2.35 -12.12
CA MET A 62 -3.00 -3.73 -12.57
C MET A 62 -1.77 -4.32 -11.89
N LEU A 63 -1.96 -5.32 -11.02
CA LEU A 63 -0.87 -6.10 -10.46
C LEU A 63 -0.59 -7.28 -11.41
N MET A 64 0.58 -7.30 -12.04
CA MET A 64 1.03 -8.43 -12.84
C MET A 64 1.74 -9.42 -11.92
N PRO A 65 1.27 -10.68 -11.79
CA PRO A 65 2.00 -11.69 -11.02
C PRO A 65 3.37 -11.96 -11.64
N SER A 66 4.38 -12.15 -10.81
CA SER A 66 5.69 -12.63 -11.27
C SER A 66 5.51 -13.99 -11.93
N LYS A 67 6.19 -14.22 -13.07
CA LYS A 67 6.28 -15.57 -13.62
C LYS A 67 7.08 -16.42 -12.66
N GLU A 68 6.53 -17.57 -12.28
CA GLU A 68 7.30 -18.64 -11.67
C GLU A 68 8.36 -19.05 -12.71
N GLU A 69 9.64 -18.91 -12.35
CA GLU A 69 10.72 -19.52 -13.12
C GLU A 69 10.55 -21.03 -12.95
N ASP A 70 10.32 -21.75 -14.05
CA ASP A 70 10.24 -23.20 -14.07
C ASP A 70 11.63 -23.73 -13.69
N ASP A 71 11.76 -24.23 -12.46
CA ASP A 71 12.99 -24.78 -11.89
C ASP A 71 13.28 -26.14 -12.54
N GLU A 72 13.69 -26.14 -13.82
CA GLU A 72 14.23 -27.32 -14.51
C GLU A 72 15.68 -27.62 -14.04
N ASP A 73 15.89 -27.84 -12.73
CA ASP A 73 17.05 -28.58 -12.21
C ASP A 73 16.75 -29.20 -10.83
N ALA A 74 15.76 -30.10 -10.80
CA ALA A 74 15.50 -30.98 -9.66
C ALA A 74 16.24 -32.32 -9.84
N GLU A 75 17.58 -32.30 -9.83
CA GLU A 75 18.38 -33.52 -9.64
C GLU A 75 18.32 -33.96 -8.16
N GLU A 76 17.39 -34.89 -7.91
CA GLU A 76 17.35 -35.96 -6.91
C GLU A 76 17.86 -35.66 -5.48
N SER A 77 16.93 -35.54 -4.53
CA SER A 77 17.18 -35.96 -3.14
C SER A 77 15.95 -36.65 -2.53
N PRO A 78 16.14 -37.71 -1.72
CA PRO A 78 15.16 -38.78 -1.57
C PRO A 78 14.01 -38.45 -0.62
N SER A 79 12.83 -38.94 -1.00
CA SER A 79 11.55 -38.90 -0.30
C SER A 79 11.65 -39.14 1.21
N LYS A 80 10.97 -38.30 1.99
CA LYS A 80 10.36 -38.70 3.26
C LYS A 80 8.88 -38.36 3.23
N GLU A 81 8.11 -39.39 3.51
CA GLU A 81 6.66 -39.44 3.55
C GLU A 81 6.10 -38.74 4.80
N ASP A 82 4.85 -38.28 4.65
CA ASP A 82 3.83 -38.05 5.69
C ASP A 82 3.90 -36.77 6.57
N GLU A 83 3.04 -35.78 6.29
CA GLU A 83 1.75 -35.67 6.98
C GLU A 83 0.82 -34.62 6.33
N GLU A 84 -0.46 -34.99 6.29
CA GLU A 84 -1.61 -34.28 5.76
C GLU A 84 -1.94 -32.99 6.55
N VAL A 85 -2.10 -31.85 5.88
CA VAL A 85 -3.10 -30.86 6.35
C VAL A 85 -3.90 -30.29 5.17
N THR A 86 -5.18 -30.64 5.24
CA THR A 86 -6.28 -30.31 4.34
C THR A 86 -6.28 -28.86 3.86
N SER A 87 -6.32 -28.73 2.54
CA SER A 87 -6.82 -27.56 1.83
C SER A 87 -8.30 -27.35 2.09
N GLN A 88 -8.69 -26.12 2.44
CA GLN A 88 -9.96 -25.48 2.04
C GLN A 88 -9.91 -24.01 2.49
N SER A 89 -9.53 -23.11 1.58
CA SER A 89 -10.45 -22.24 0.84
C SER A 89 -11.17 -21.20 1.72
N ALA A 90 -10.71 -19.94 1.63
CA ALA A 90 -11.54 -18.78 1.90
C ALA A 90 -11.27 -17.71 0.84
N PHE A 91 -12.02 -17.82 -0.25
CA PHE A 91 -12.31 -16.73 -1.16
C PHE A 91 -12.80 -15.52 -0.34
N PHE A 92 -12.10 -14.40 -0.38
CA PHE A 92 -12.67 -13.14 0.08
C PHE A 92 -13.44 -12.50 -1.08
N THR A 93 -14.74 -12.79 -1.12
CA THR A 93 -15.72 -12.02 -1.88
C THR A 93 -15.78 -10.61 -1.31
N VAL A 94 -15.49 -9.60 -2.13
CA VAL A 94 -15.76 -8.20 -1.82
C VAL A 94 -17.28 -8.00 -1.76
N ALA A 95 -17.78 -7.65 -0.57
CA ALA A 95 -19.14 -7.15 -0.42
C ALA A 95 -19.13 -5.66 -0.76
N SER A 96 -19.66 -5.32 -1.94
CA SER A 96 -20.12 -3.96 -2.23
C SER A 96 -21.53 -3.81 -1.67
N VAL A 97 -21.68 -3.00 -0.61
CA VAL A 97 -22.96 -2.41 -0.18
C VAL A 97 -22.67 -0.99 0.30
N GLY A 98 -23.33 -0.01 -0.33
CA GLY A 98 -23.33 1.39 0.03
C GLY A 98 -23.69 2.26 -1.17
#